data_AF-A0A7M4A0I2-F1
#
_entry.id   AF-A0A7M4A0I2-F1
#
_cell.length_a   1.000
_cell.length_b   1.000
_cell.length_c   1.000
_cell.angle_alpha   90.00
_cell.angle_beta   90.00
_cell.angle_gamma   90.00
#
_symmetry.space_group_name_H-M   'P 1'
#
loop_
_entity.id
_entity.type
_entity.pdbx_description
1 polymer ?
#
loop_
_entity_poly.entity_id
_entity_poly.type
_entity_poly.pdbx_seq_one_letter_code
_entity_poly.pdbx_strand_id
1 'polypeptide(L)'
;MQNGVSGWYARLDRCLDNRELQIDIWLTTWEKSLRTFQPIAALLPEDWPTLPANLLTDPGHVLDHLLARHDAESDGRSPRGAHPTPPRLADAVICSEMKDNLVNPKKPVQQSNFLMSNLPPGFRQHVEQLNLPKATQDGDVDDEAERQAVEDNKRTLSGIPLPVADTAAGGGLFHARLIRRHADAHEDADPELR
;
A
#
# COMPACT_ATOMS: atom_id res chain seq x y z
N MET A 1 10.16 -10.14 -17.07
CA MET A 1 11.44 -10.26 -16.36
C MET A 1 11.22 -10.27 -14.82
N GLN A 2 10.47 -11.24 -14.28
CA GLN A 2 10.02 -11.21 -12.86
C GLN A 2 10.73 -12.23 -11.93
N ASN A 3 11.66 -13.05 -12.43
CA ASN A 3 12.19 -14.21 -11.68
C ASN A 3 13.32 -13.91 -10.67
N GLY A 4 13.83 -12.67 -10.61
CA GLY A 4 14.96 -12.34 -9.72
C GLY A 4 14.59 -12.19 -8.24
N VAL A 5 13.35 -11.78 -7.96
CA VAL A 5 12.87 -11.38 -6.62
C VAL A 5 12.52 -12.59 -5.76
N SER A 6 11.74 -13.53 -6.30
CA SER A 6 11.37 -14.76 -5.59
C SER A 6 12.59 -15.61 -5.21
N GLY A 7 13.63 -15.59 -6.05
CA GLY A 7 14.90 -16.26 -5.77
C GLY A 7 15.67 -15.67 -4.59
N TRP A 8 15.50 -14.38 -4.28
CA TRP A 8 16.20 -13.75 -3.15
C TRP A 8 15.65 -14.26 -1.81
N TYR A 9 14.33 -14.26 -1.64
CA TYR A 9 13.68 -14.79 -0.43
C TYR A 9 13.99 -16.27 -0.18
N ALA A 10 14.08 -17.08 -1.24
CA ALA A 10 14.46 -18.48 -1.13
C ALA A 10 15.93 -18.67 -0.70
N ARG A 11 16.82 -17.74 -1.06
CA ARG A 11 18.21 -17.73 -0.55
C ARG A 11 18.26 -17.21 0.88
N LEU A 12 17.45 -16.23 1.22
CA LEU A 12 17.33 -15.70 2.59
C LEU A 12 16.94 -16.83 3.55
N ASP A 13 15.94 -17.64 3.20
CA ASP A 13 15.52 -18.80 3.98
C ASP A 13 16.61 -19.87 4.19
N ARG A 14 17.63 -19.91 3.34
CA ARG A 14 18.77 -20.83 3.52
C ARG A 14 19.80 -20.30 4.50
N CYS A 15 19.93 -18.98 4.61
CA CYS A 15 20.87 -18.33 5.51
C CYS A 15 20.25 -18.10 6.90
N LEU A 16 18.97 -17.77 6.95
CA LEU A 16 18.20 -17.50 8.16
C LEU A 16 16.79 -18.04 7.95
N ASP A 17 16.45 -19.14 8.61
CA ASP A 17 15.13 -19.79 8.49
C ASP A 17 14.06 -19.13 9.38
N ASN A 18 14.47 -18.52 10.49
CA ASN A 18 13.59 -17.81 11.40
C ASN A 18 13.09 -16.49 10.77
N ARG A 19 11.80 -16.45 10.43
CA ARG A 19 11.16 -15.31 9.77
C ARG A 19 10.95 -14.10 10.67
N GLU A 20 10.70 -14.30 11.96
CA GLU A 20 10.63 -13.20 12.92
C GLU A 20 11.97 -12.45 12.98
N LEU A 21 13.08 -13.20 13.02
CA LEU A 21 14.42 -12.64 12.94
C LEU A 21 14.72 -11.98 11.59
N GLN A 22 14.22 -12.53 10.47
CA GLN A 22 14.32 -11.84 9.16
C GLN A 22 13.65 -10.47 9.21
N ILE A 23 12.45 -10.38 9.80
CA ILE A 23 11.68 -9.12 9.91
C ILE A 23 12.40 -8.14 10.84
N ASP A 24 12.85 -8.59 12.01
CA ASP A 24 13.54 -7.77 13.00
C ASP A 24 14.84 -7.16 12.45
N ILE A 25 15.68 -7.99 11.81
CA ILE A 25 16.90 -7.53 11.14
C ILE A 25 16.56 -6.51 10.06
N TRP A 26 15.56 -6.80 9.21
CA TRP A 26 15.17 -5.88 8.14
C TRP A 26 14.72 -4.52 8.68
N LEU A 27 13.84 -4.50 9.68
CA LEU A 27 13.34 -3.27 10.31
C LEU A 27 14.48 -2.49 10.98
N THR A 28 15.33 -3.17 11.74
CA THR A 28 16.48 -2.55 12.41
C THR A 28 17.48 -1.95 11.41
N THR A 29 17.78 -2.69 10.34
CA THR A 29 18.69 -2.20 9.28
C THR A 29 18.06 -1.03 8.51
N TRP A 30 16.76 -1.10 8.22
CA TRP A 30 16.04 -0.03 7.54
C TRP A 30 15.99 1.24 8.40
N GLU A 31 15.67 1.13 9.69
CA GLU A 31 15.71 2.27 10.61
C GLU A 31 17.11 2.89 10.67
N LYS A 32 18.15 2.06 10.82
CA LYS A 32 19.54 2.53 10.85
C LYS A 32 19.92 3.25 9.55
N SER A 33 19.52 2.72 8.40
CA SER A 33 19.73 3.33 7.09
C SER A 33 19.11 4.73 7.01
N LEU A 34 17.89 4.91 7.51
CA LEU A 34 17.23 6.21 7.57
C LEU A 34 17.95 7.19 8.51
N ARG A 35 18.42 6.71 9.67
CA ARG A 35 19.14 7.55 10.65
C ARG A 35 20.54 7.97 10.18
N THR A 36 21.26 7.10 9.47
CA THR A 36 22.64 7.36 9.03
C THR A 36 22.75 7.83 7.59
N PHE A 37 21.63 7.89 6.86
CA PHE A 37 21.58 8.19 5.42
C PHE A 37 22.46 7.27 4.56
N GLN A 38 22.69 6.05 5.02
CA GLN A 38 23.46 5.04 4.30
C GLN A 38 22.52 4.09 3.55
N PRO A 39 22.89 3.55 2.38
CA PRO A 39 22.08 2.55 1.68
C PRO A 39 21.84 1.31 2.56
N ILE A 40 20.61 0.80 2.59
CA ILE A 40 20.23 -0.40 3.37
C ILE A 40 21.16 -1.57 3.07
N ALA A 41 21.52 -1.79 1.79
CA ALA A 41 22.43 -2.88 1.39
C ALA A 41 23.82 -2.81 2.03
N ALA A 42 24.30 -1.62 2.42
CA ALA A 42 25.59 -1.47 3.09
C ALA A 42 25.52 -1.82 4.59
N LEU A 43 24.31 -1.93 5.15
CA LEU A 43 24.07 -2.15 6.57
C LEU A 43 23.51 -3.55 6.87
N LEU A 44 23.18 -4.32 5.84
CA LEU A 44 22.70 -5.69 5.99
C LEU A 44 23.83 -6.62 6.47
N PRO A 45 23.49 -7.72 7.18
CA PRO A 45 24.47 -8.72 7.57
C PRO A 45 25.19 -9.33 6.36
N GLU A 46 26.47 -9.66 6.51
CA GLU A 46 27.28 -10.27 5.44
C GLU A 46 26.74 -11.63 4.98
N ASP A 47 26.07 -12.36 5.89
CA ASP A 47 25.48 -13.67 5.62
C ASP A 47 24.19 -13.59 4.78
N TRP A 48 23.61 -12.39 4.61
CA TRP A 48 22.41 -12.21 3.80
C TRP A 48 22.74 -12.22 2.31
N PRO A 49 21.87 -12.82 1.48
CA PRO A 49 22.06 -12.74 0.04
C PRO A 49 22.02 -11.28 -0.43
N THR A 50 22.90 -10.93 -1.37
CA THR A 50 22.94 -9.58 -1.95
C THR A 50 21.56 -9.15 -2.46
N LEU A 51 21.13 -7.97 -2.03
CA LEU A 51 19.83 -7.44 -2.43
C LEU A 51 19.84 -7.10 -3.93
N PRO A 52 18.89 -7.61 -4.73
CA PRO A 52 18.77 -7.22 -6.12
C PRO A 52 18.30 -5.76 -6.23
N ALA A 53 18.71 -5.08 -7.31
CA ALA A 53 18.50 -3.63 -7.48
C ALA A 53 17.04 -3.18 -7.38
N ASN A 54 16.09 -4.02 -7.77
CA ASN A 54 14.66 -3.72 -7.69
C ASN A 54 14.07 -3.80 -6.27
N LEU A 55 14.73 -4.50 -5.34
CA LEU A 55 14.35 -4.51 -3.93
C LEU A 55 14.96 -3.33 -3.18
N LEU A 56 16.02 -2.71 -3.72
CA LEU A 56 16.64 -1.52 -3.13
C LEU A 56 15.77 -0.27 -3.28
N THR A 57 14.96 -0.21 -4.33
CA THR A 57 14.13 0.96 -4.64
C THR A 57 12.87 1.06 -3.79
N ASP A 58 12.44 -0.03 -3.15
CA ASP A 58 11.21 -0.07 -2.36
C ASP A 58 11.38 -0.98 -1.13
N PRO A 59 11.93 -0.44 -0.02
CA PRO A 59 12.12 -1.21 1.21
C PRO A 59 10.80 -1.62 1.89
N GLY A 60 9.72 -0.87 1.65
CA GLY A 60 8.39 -1.23 2.13
C GLY A 60 7.88 -2.50 1.46
N HIS A 61 8.09 -2.63 0.14
CA HIS A 61 7.73 -3.84 -0.60
C HIS A 61 8.49 -5.10 -0.14
N VAL A 62 9.72 -4.93 0.32
CA VAL A 62 10.49 -6.04 0.93
C VAL A 62 9.84 -6.46 2.25
N LEU A 63 9.50 -5.50 3.11
CA LEU A 63 8.81 -5.76 4.38
C LEU A 63 7.46 -6.47 4.15
N ASP A 64 6.65 -6.00 3.19
CA ASP A 64 5.36 -6.62 2.87
C ASP A 64 5.50 -8.11 2.48
N HIS A 65 6.54 -8.45 1.74
CA HIS A 65 6.84 -9.85 1.42
C HIS A 65 7.31 -10.66 2.64
N LEU A 66 8.13 -10.08 3.51
CA LEU A 66 8.57 -10.77 4.74
C LEU A 66 7.36 -11.07 5.64
N LEU A 67 6.46 -10.10 5.81
CA LEU A 67 5.22 -10.25 6.57
C LEU A 67 4.29 -11.30 5.93
N ALA A 68 4.02 -11.21 4.62
CA ALA A 68 3.15 -12.18 3.93
C ALA A 68 3.67 -13.62 4.05
N ARG A 69 5.00 -13.80 4.07
CA ARG A 69 5.64 -15.11 4.24
C ARG A 69 5.56 -15.62 5.67
N HIS A 70 5.71 -14.74 6.64
CA HIS A 70 5.52 -15.04 8.06
C HIS A 70 4.07 -15.46 8.36
N ASP A 71 3.09 -14.72 7.84
CA ASP A 71 1.67 -15.03 8.01
C ASP A 71 1.31 -16.36 7.33
N ALA A 72 1.85 -16.61 6.14
CA ALA A 72 1.66 -17.88 5.47
C ALA A 72 2.20 -19.06 6.30
N GLU A 73 3.40 -18.93 6.88
CA GLU A 73 3.96 -19.97 7.75
C GLU A 73 3.12 -20.19 9.02
N SER A 74 2.70 -19.09 9.66
CA SER A 74 1.86 -19.12 10.86
C SER A 74 0.52 -19.83 10.63
N ASP A 75 -0.02 -19.70 9.41
CA ASP A 75 -1.25 -20.36 8.97
C ASP A 75 -1.02 -21.79 8.42
N GLY A 76 0.20 -22.33 8.50
CA GLY A 76 0.55 -23.66 7.97
C GLY A 76 0.58 -23.75 6.44
N ARG A 77 0.61 -22.60 5.75
CA ARG A 77 0.68 -22.48 4.29
C ARG A 77 2.14 -22.38 3.84
N SER A 78 2.39 -22.68 2.55
CA SER A 78 3.75 -22.59 2.01
C SER A 78 4.20 -21.12 1.85
N PRO A 79 5.31 -20.69 2.47
CA PRO A 79 5.82 -19.32 2.32
C PRO A 79 6.39 -19.02 0.93
N ARG A 80 6.66 -20.05 0.11
CA ARG A 80 7.28 -19.89 -1.21
C ARG A 80 6.36 -19.25 -2.25
N GLY A 81 5.04 -19.45 -2.10
CA GLY A 81 4.02 -18.87 -2.95
C GLY A 81 3.29 -17.69 -2.29
N ALA A 82 3.74 -17.27 -1.10
CA ALA A 82 3.16 -16.14 -0.40
C ALA A 82 3.55 -14.85 -1.11
N HIS A 83 2.55 -14.07 -1.44
CA HIS A 83 2.71 -12.78 -2.09
C HIS A 83 1.98 -11.71 -1.26
N PRO A 84 2.55 -10.51 -1.16
CA PRO A 84 1.88 -9.41 -0.50
C PRO A 84 0.63 -8.99 -1.28
N THR A 85 -0.26 -8.30 -0.58
CA THR A 85 -1.46 -7.71 -1.16
C THR A 85 -1.11 -6.92 -2.44
N PRO A 86 -1.82 -7.13 -3.56
CA PRO A 86 -1.58 -6.36 -4.76
C PRO A 86 -1.84 -4.85 -4.52
N PRO A 87 -0.97 -3.96 -5.00
CA PRO A 87 -1.17 -2.51 -4.94
C PRO A 87 -2.58 -2.03 -5.32
N ARG A 88 -3.12 -2.54 -6.42
CA ARG A 88 -4.46 -2.17 -6.91
C ARG A 88 -5.57 -2.56 -5.94
N LEU A 89 -5.40 -3.65 -5.21
CA LEU A 89 -6.36 -4.07 -4.19
C LEU A 89 -6.28 -3.14 -2.98
N ALA A 90 -5.07 -2.82 -2.53
CA ALA A 90 -4.88 -1.84 -1.46
C ALA A 90 -5.44 -0.46 -1.84
N ASP A 91 -5.21 -0.01 -3.07
CA ASP A 91 -5.80 1.23 -3.59
C ASP A 91 -7.33 1.18 -3.59
N ALA A 92 -7.93 0.05 -4.01
CA ALA A 92 -9.39 -0.12 -4.00
C ALA A 92 -9.96 -0.12 -2.57
N VAL A 93 -9.31 -0.80 -1.63
CA VAL A 93 -9.69 -0.80 -0.21
C VAL A 93 -9.58 0.60 0.37
N ILE A 94 -8.47 1.31 0.13
CA ILE A 94 -8.29 2.70 0.59
C ILE A 94 -9.38 3.60 0.00
N CYS A 95 -9.67 3.49 -1.30
CA CYS A 95 -10.77 4.23 -1.92
C CYS A 95 -12.13 3.93 -1.29
N SER A 96 -12.36 2.70 -0.85
CA SER A 96 -13.62 2.26 -0.24
C SER A 96 -13.77 2.72 1.21
N GLU A 97 -12.68 2.76 1.97
CA GLU A 97 -12.70 3.04 3.42
C GLU A 97 -12.46 4.53 3.74
N MET A 98 -11.85 5.28 2.82
CA MET A 98 -11.62 6.71 3.02
C MET A 98 -12.89 7.52 2.80
N LYS A 99 -13.12 8.48 3.70
CA LYS A 99 -14.14 9.52 3.51
C LYS A 99 -13.84 10.33 2.26
N ASP A 100 -14.89 10.92 1.67
CA ASP A 100 -14.74 11.78 0.51
C ASP A 100 -13.75 12.92 0.76
N ASN A 101 -12.97 13.23 -0.27
CA ASN A 101 -12.00 14.32 -0.25
C ASN A 101 -12.73 15.65 -0.16
N LEU A 102 -12.36 16.51 0.79
CA LEU A 102 -12.81 17.92 0.82
C LEU A 102 -12.17 18.75 -0.30
N VAL A 103 -11.08 18.26 -0.89
CA VAL A 103 -10.47 18.80 -2.09
C VAL A 103 -11.25 18.25 -3.28
N ASN A 104 -12.07 19.09 -3.89
CA ASN A 104 -12.83 18.71 -5.08
C ASN A 104 -11.86 18.41 -6.23
N PRO A 105 -11.71 17.15 -6.68
CA PRO A 105 -10.77 16.85 -7.75
C PRO A 105 -11.22 17.56 -9.03
N LYS A 106 -10.33 18.34 -9.65
CA LYS A 106 -10.61 19.08 -10.90
C LYS A 106 -10.99 18.17 -12.07
N LYS A 107 -10.74 16.86 -11.95
CA LYS A 107 -11.21 15.84 -12.89
C LYS A 107 -12.26 14.97 -12.20
N PRO A 108 -13.42 14.73 -12.82
CA PRO A 108 -14.36 13.76 -12.30
C PRO A 108 -13.63 12.43 -12.18
N VAL A 109 -13.80 11.76 -11.04
CA VAL A 109 -13.36 10.37 -10.86
C VAL A 109 -13.95 9.60 -12.04
N GLN A 110 -13.09 9.18 -12.97
CA GLN A 110 -13.53 8.23 -13.97
C GLN A 110 -13.93 7.00 -13.18
N GLN A 111 -15.25 6.82 -12.99
CA GLN A 111 -15.80 5.54 -12.57
C GLN A 111 -15.02 4.51 -13.36
N SER A 112 -14.35 3.60 -12.65
CA SER A 112 -13.62 2.53 -13.29
C SER A 112 -14.62 1.91 -14.25
N ASN A 113 -14.51 2.27 -15.54
CA ASN A 113 -15.33 1.69 -16.56
C ASN A 113 -14.86 0.25 -16.53
N PHE A 114 -15.60 -0.58 -15.80
CA PHE A 114 -15.65 -2.01 -15.98
C PHE A 114 -15.99 -2.15 -17.46
N LEU A 115 -14.96 -2.12 -18.29
CA LEU A 115 -15.06 -2.25 -19.72
C LEU A 115 -15.55 -3.67 -19.90
N MET A 116 -16.87 -3.82 -19.98
CA MET A 116 -17.57 -5.09 -20.17
C MET A 116 -16.98 -5.86 -21.36
N SER A 117 -16.29 -5.16 -22.27
CA SER A 117 -15.48 -5.70 -23.35
C SER A 117 -14.30 -6.59 -22.92
N ASN A 118 -13.83 -6.51 -21.68
CA ASN A 118 -12.72 -7.32 -21.16
C ASN A 118 -13.20 -8.64 -20.54
N LEU A 119 -14.51 -8.80 -20.32
CA LEU A 119 -15.07 -10.05 -19.82
C LEU A 119 -15.35 -11.01 -20.99
N PRO A 120 -15.15 -12.33 -20.80
CA PRO A 120 -15.59 -13.34 -21.76
C PRO A 120 -17.09 -13.23 -22.04
N PRO A 121 -17.57 -13.54 -23.27
CA PRO A 121 -18.97 -13.33 -23.67
C PRO A 121 -20.01 -13.97 -22.73
N GLY A 122 -19.74 -15.17 -22.21
CA GLY A 122 -20.62 -15.86 -21.26
C GLY A 122 -20.68 -15.20 -19.88
N PHE A 123 -19.61 -14.53 -19.44
CA PHE A 123 -19.60 -13.78 -18.18
C PHE A 123 -20.37 -12.45 -18.30
N ARG A 124 -20.38 -11.82 -19.47
CA ARG A 124 -21.15 -10.58 -19.71
C ARG A 124 -22.64 -10.79 -19.47
N GLN A 125 -23.19 -11.87 -20.00
CA GLN A 125 -24.61 -12.21 -19.84
C GLN A 125 -24.98 -12.46 -18.37
N HIS A 126 -24.07 -13.00 -17.57
CA HIS A 126 -24.33 -13.26 -16.16
C HIS A 126 -24.24 -11.99 -15.30
N VAL A 127 -23.32 -11.07 -15.63
CA VAL A 127 -23.19 -9.77 -14.95
C VAL A 127 -24.38 -8.86 -15.25
N GLU A 128 -24.92 -8.88 -16.47
CA GLU A 128 -26.15 -8.16 -16.83
C GLU A 128 -27.38 -8.66 -16.07
N GLN A 129 -27.43 -9.95 -15.72
CA GLN A 129 -28.51 -10.54 -14.93
C GLN A 129 -28.42 -10.18 -13.43
N LEU A 130 -27.26 -9.75 -12.95
CA LEU A 130 -27.01 -9.54 -11.52
C LEU A 130 -27.54 -8.20 -10.98
N ASN A 131 -28.12 -7.32 -11.81
CA ASN A 131 -28.73 -6.03 -11.40
C ASN A 131 -27.93 -5.33 -10.28
N LEU A 132 -26.60 -5.28 -10.44
CA LEU A 132 -25.73 -4.71 -9.42
C LEU A 132 -26.12 -3.24 -9.22
N PRO A 133 -26.48 -2.81 -8.00
CA PRO A 133 -26.77 -1.41 -7.74
C PRO A 133 -25.54 -0.60 -8.15
N LYS A 134 -25.77 0.50 -8.89
CA LYS A 134 -24.73 1.53 -9.04
C LYS A 134 -24.30 1.90 -7.63
N ALA A 135 -23.01 1.82 -7.34
CA ALA A 135 -22.48 2.28 -6.07
C ALA A 135 -23.03 3.69 -5.82
N THR A 136 -24.00 3.78 -4.91
CA THR A 136 -24.47 5.04 -4.36
C THR A 136 -23.24 5.63 -3.69
N GLN A 137 -22.88 6.86 -4.07
CA GLN A 137 -22.03 7.66 -3.22
C GLN A 137 -22.77 7.77 -1.89
N ASP A 138 -22.26 7.08 -0.88
CA ASP A 138 -22.90 7.00 0.43
C ASP A 138 -22.83 8.37 1.11
N GLY A 139 -24.02 8.93 1.42
CA GLY A 139 -24.24 9.95 2.44
C GLY A 139 -23.87 11.39 2.07
N ASP A 140 -24.78 12.34 2.33
CA ASP A 140 -24.40 13.75 2.47
C ASP A 140 -23.32 13.86 3.55
N VAL A 141 -22.10 14.21 3.14
CA VAL A 141 -20.97 14.43 4.04
C VAL A 141 -21.16 15.79 4.72
N ASP A 142 -21.11 15.82 6.06
CA ASP A 142 -21.16 17.07 6.82
C ASP A 142 -19.82 17.80 6.72
N ASP A 143 -19.71 18.68 5.72
CA ASP A 143 -18.50 19.46 5.43
C ASP A 143 -17.99 20.26 6.64
N GLU A 144 -18.87 20.70 7.54
CA GLU A 144 -18.48 21.49 8.72
C GLU A 144 -17.81 20.61 9.78
N ALA A 145 -18.38 19.43 10.04
CA ALA A 145 -17.80 18.45 10.95
C ALA A 145 -16.43 17.95 10.45
N GLU A 146 -16.30 17.77 9.14
CA GLU A 146 -15.06 17.33 8.50
C GLU A 146 -13.97 18.41 8.50
N ARG A 147 -14.34 19.71 8.43
CA ARG A 147 -13.40 20.84 8.61
C ARG A 147 -12.93 20.94 10.05
N GLN A 148 -13.83 20.83 11.03
CA GLN A 148 -13.46 20.85 12.44
C GLN A 148 -12.48 19.72 12.78
N ALA A 149 -12.64 18.53 12.19
CA ALA A 149 -11.71 17.41 12.39
C ALA A 149 -10.28 17.70 11.86
N VAL A 150 -10.16 18.53 10.82
CA VAL A 150 -8.86 18.99 10.32
C VAL A 150 -8.24 20.01 11.28
N GLU A 151 -9.02 21.00 11.74
CA GLU A 151 -8.57 22.00 12.72
C GLU A 151 -8.13 21.36 14.05
N ASP A 152 -8.83 20.32 14.47
CA ASP A 152 -8.52 19.53 15.68
C ASP A 152 -7.29 18.62 15.53
N ASN A 153 -6.57 18.66 14.40
CA ASN A 153 -5.45 17.76 14.07
C ASN A 153 -5.80 16.27 14.14
N LYS A 154 -7.05 15.90 13.87
CA LYS A 154 -7.48 14.48 13.83
C LYS A 154 -7.24 13.86 12.45
N ARG A 155 -7.20 14.67 11.39
CA ARG A 155 -6.96 14.23 10.00
C ARG A 155 -6.42 15.38 9.14
N THR A 156 -5.86 15.05 7.97
CA THR A 156 -5.42 16.02 6.95
C THR A 156 -6.57 16.49 6.06
N LEU A 157 -6.37 17.59 5.31
CA LEU A 157 -7.33 18.12 4.33
C LEU A 157 -7.74 17.11 3.24
N SER A 158 -6.84 16.19 2.89
CA SER A 158 -7.11 15.07 1.98
C SER A 158 -7.93 13.93 2.60
N GLY A 159 -8.37 14.06 3.86
CA GLY A 159 -9.16 13.06 4.56
C GLY A 159 -8.35 11.94 5.25
N ILE A 160 -7.03 12.06 5.35
CA ILE A 160 -6.18 11.02 5.97
C ILE A 160 -6.09 11.24 7.49
N PRO A 161 -6.41 10.24 8.33
CA PRO A 161 -6.29 10.37 9.78
C PRO A 161 -4.83 10.54 10.22
N LEU A 162 -4.59 11.39 11.22
CA LEU A 162 -3.29 11.48 11.90
C LEU A 162 -3.24 10.44 13.03
N PRO A 163 -2.09 9.76 13.27
CA PRO A 163 -0.77 10.02 12.71
C PRO A 163 -0.47 9.24 11.41
N VAL A 164 -1.45 8.62 10.75
CA VAL A 164 -1.22 7.77 9.56
C VAL A 164 -0.65 8.58 8.38
N ALA A 165 -0.89 9.90 8.33
CA ALA A 165 -0.27 10.78 7.35
C ALA A 165 1.23 11.09 7.62
N ASP A 166 1.77 10.70 8.78
CA ASP A 166 3.19 10.87 9.09
C ASP A 166 4.02 9.79 8.39
N THR A 167 4.93 10.21 7.52
CA THR A 167 5.85 9.32 6.80
C THR A 167 6.80 8.58 7.74
N ALA A 168 7.03 9.09 8.95
CA ALA A 168 7.81 8.44 10.00
C ALA A 168 7.01 7.35 10.76
N ALA A 169 5.68 7.35 10.65
CA ALA A 169 4.80 6.39 11.32
C ALA A 169 4.44 5.16 10.47
N GLY A 170 4.76 5.17 9.17
CA GLY A 170 4.22 4.21 8.22
C GLY A 170 5.24 3.26 7.58
N GLY A 171 5.15 1.97 7.91
CA GLY A 171 5.74 0.88 7.15
C GLY A 171 4.68 0.11 6.34
N GLY A 172 5.05 -0.42 5.17
CA GLY A 172 4.25 -1.35 4.39
C GLY A 172 3.25 -0.74 3.39
N LEU A 173 2.60 -1.62 2.61
CA LEU A 173 1.82 -1.27 1.42
C LEU A 173 0.76 -0.20 1.67
N PHE A 174 -0.09 -0.36 2.69
CA PHE A 174 -1.21 0.56 2.91
C PHE A 174 -0.75 1.96 3.25
N HIS A 175 0.27 2.12 4.10
CA HIS A 175 0.85 3.42 4.43
C HIS A 175 1.44 4.10 3.19
N ALA A 176 2.24 3.37 2.39
CA ALA A 176 2.84 3.90 1.17
C ALA A 176 1.77 4.35 0.15
N ARG A 177 0.67 3.58 0.03
CA ARG A 177 -0.46 3.92 -0.86
C ARG A 177 -1.25 5.12 -0.36
N LEU A 178 -1.46 5.22 0.95
CA LEU A 178 -2.16 6.33 1.59
C LEU A 178 -1.39 7.65 1.42
N ILE A 179 -0.08 7.66 1.68
CA ILE A 179 0.79 8.82 1.50
C ILE A 179 0.86 9.22 0.02
N ARG A 180 0.91 8.25 -0.89
CA ARG A 180 0.87 8.56 -2.32
C ARG A 180 -0.43 9.25 -2.71
N ARG A 181 -1.58 8.73 -2.26
CA ARG A 181 -2.88 9.35 -2.49
C ARG A 181 -2.96 10.75 -1.87
N HIS A 182 -2.35 10.96 -0.70
CA HIS A 182 -2.21 12.27 -0.07
C HIS A 182 -1.53 13.26 -1.01
N ALA A 183 -0.34 12.88 -1.49
CA ALA A 183 0.47 13.72 -2.37
C ALA A 183 -0.27 14.02 -3.68
N ASP A 184 -0.87 13.00 -4.30
CA ASP A 184 -1.67 13.15 -5.53
C ASP A 184 -2.85 14.13 -5.32
N ALA A 185 -3.54 14.07 -4.16
CA ALA A 185 -4.63 14.99 -3.85
C ALA A 185 -4.15 16.44 -3.61
N HIS A 186 -2.98 16.63 -3.00
CA HIS A 186 -2.35 17.95 -2.85
C HIS A 186 -1.82 18.50 -4.18
N GLU A 187 -1.51 17.66 -5.16
CA GLU A 187 -1.15 18.10 -6.51
C GLU A 187 -2.31 18.77 -7.24
N ASP A 188 -3.53 18.25 -7.04
CA ASP A 188 -4.75 18.72 -7.68
C ASP A 188 -5.50 19.83 -6.89
N ALA A 189 -5.07 20.14 -5.66
CA ALA A 189 -5.67 21.14 -4.79
C ALA A 189 -5.50 22.58 -5.32
N ASP A 190 -6.43 23.47 -4.97
CA ASP A 190 -6.32 24.89 -5.33
C ASP A 190 -5.13 25.56 -4.59
N PRO A 191 -4.44 26.54 -5.22
CA PRO A 191 -3.24 27.14 -4.66
C PRO A 191 -3.44 27.82 -3.29
N GLU A 192 -4.67 28.27 -3.00
CA GLU A 192 -5.02 28.89 -1.72
C GLU A 192 -5.24 27.87 -0.58
N LEU A 193 -5.41 26.58 -0.93
CA LEU A 193 -5.65 25.45 -0.02
C LEU A 193 -4.43 24.51 0.11
N ARG A 194 -3.36 24.77 -0.64
CA ARG A 194 -2.10 24.02 -0.64
C ARG A 194 -1.21 24.40 0.54
#